data_AF-A0A1R0ZP16-F1
#
_entry.id   AF-A0A1R0ZP16-F1
#
_cell.length_a   1.000
_cell.length_b   1.000
_cell.length_c   1.000
_cell.angle_alpha   90.00
_cell.angle_beta   90.00
_cell.angle_gamma   90.00
#
_symmetry.space_group_name_H-M   'P 1'
#
loop_
_entity.id
_entity.type
_entity.pdbx_description
1 polymer ?
#
loop_
_entity_poly.entity_id
_entity_poly.type
_entity_poly.pdbx_seq_one_letter_code
_entity_poly.pdbx_strand_id
1 'polypeptide(L)'
;MALDDPYSEVIDMNNRKIFSFLPLIIFLFIIWYLLMASTSAVVNVVSVDKREIVVQNMSGDQTTVTIPKGIFKLININEEYFVSYNSRIGQKPFLTSIEPSAK
;
A
#
# COMPACT_ATOMS: atom_id res chain seq x y z
N MET A 1 9.19 57.15 -26.79
CA MET A 1 7.88 56.48 -26.66
C MET A 1 8.16 55.00 -26.78
N ALA A 2 8.25 54.28 -25.66
CA ALA A 2 8.48 52.84 -25.69
C ALA A 2 7.17 52.16 -26.06
N LEU A 3 7.19 51.34 -27.11
CA LEU A 3 6.07 50.50 -27.51
C LEU A 3 5.98 49.36 -26.50
N ASP A 4 4.99 49.40 -25.62
CA ASP A 4 4.66 48.27 -24.75
C ASP A 4 4.28 47.08 -25.64
N ASP A 5 5.07 46.01 -25.55
CA ASP A 5 4.90 44.80 -26.35
C ASP A 5 3.72 43.98 -25.80
N PRO A 6 2.60 43.85 -26.56
CA PRO A 6 1.40 43.16 -26.11
C PRO A 6 1.58 41.66 -25.94
N TYR A 7 2.71 41.08 -26.38
CA TYR A 7 3.00 39.65 -26.20
C TYR A 7 3.55 39.31 -24.81
N SER A 8 4.00 40.31 -24.03
CA SER A 8 4.56 40.08 -22.70
C SER A 8 3.51 39.71 -21.63
N GLU A 9 2.31 40.30 -21.68
CA GLU A 9 1.22 40.01 -20.75
C GLU A 9 0.63 38.59 -20.93
N VAL A 10 0.61 38.10 -22.18
CA VAL A 10 0.00 36.79 -22.51
C VAL A 10 0.82 35.63 -21.93
N ILE A 11 2.15 35.77 -21.90
CA ILE A 11 3.06 34.74 -21.36
C ILE A 11 2.96 34.66 -19.82
N ASP A 12 2.78 35.79 -19.15
CA ASP A 12 2.68 35.85 -17.68
C ASP A 12 1.35 35.26 -17.17
N MET A 13 0.24 35.49 -17.88
CA MET A 13 -1.08 34.94 -17.52
C MET A 13 -1.15 33.40 -17.56
N ASN A 14 -0.42 32.76 -18.48
CA ASN A 14 -0.46 31.31 -18.63
C ASN A 14 0.35 30.57 -17.55
N ASN A 15 1.49 31.12 -17.15
CA ASN A 15 2.38 30.51 -16.14
C ASN A 15 1.80 30.58 -14.72
N ARG A 16 1.00 31.60 -14.40
CA ARG A 16 0.35 31.76 -13.09
C ARG A 16 -0.72 30.69 -12.79
N LYS A 17 -1.39 30.15 -13.80
CA LYS A 17 -2.43 29.12 -13.63
C LYS A 17 -1.83 27.71 -13.44
N ILE A 18 -0.72 27.42 -14.10
CA ILE A 18 -0.06 26.10 -14.07
C ILE A 18 0.58 25.84 -12.69
N PHE A 19 1.11 26.89 -12.05
CA PHE A 19 1.65 26.81 -10.67
C PHE A 19 0.57 26.48 -9.62
N SER A 20 -0.70 26.77 -9.88
CA SER A 20 -1.77 26.55 -8.91
C SER A 20 -2.20 25.09 -8.78
N PHE A 21 -2.01 24.26 -9.81
CA PHE A 21 -2.42 22.86 -9.80
C PHE A 21 -1.31 21.89 -9.39
N LEU A 22 -0.05 22.35 -9.42
CA LEU A 22 1.10 21.54 -9.01
C LEU A 22 0.98 20.95 -7.59
N PRO A 23 0.60 21.72 -6.53
CA PRO A 23 0.46 21.15 -5.20
C PRO A 23 -0.67 20.11 -5.11
N LEU A 24 -1.75 20.27 -5.89
CA LEU A 24 -2.86 19.32 -5.93
C LEU A 24 -2.43 17.98 -6.52
N ILE A 25 -1.64 18.01 -7.61
CA ILE A 25 -1.10 16.81 -8.25
C ILE A 25 -0.15 16.08 -7.30
N ILE A 26 0.77 16.81 -6.65
CA ILE A 26 1.70 16.22 -5.66
C ILE A 26 0.90 15.59 -4.50
N PHE A 27 -0.13 16.26 -4.01
CA PHE A 27 -0.98 15.76 -2.95
C PHE A 27 -1.71 14.46 -3.33
N LEU A 28 -2.23 14.38 -4.56
CA LEU A 28 -2.83 13.15 -5.12
C LEU A 28 -1.82 11.99 -5.17
N PHE A 29 -0.58 12.26 -5.57
CA PHE A 29 0.48 11.24 -5.56
C PHE A 29 0.84 10.76 -4.16
N ILE A 30 0.89 11.66 -3.17
CA ILE A 30 1.16 11.30 -1.77
C ILE A 30 0.03 10.43 -1.22
N ILE A 31 -1.22 10.81 -1.46
CA ILE A 31 -2.39 10.00 -1.07
C ILE A 31 -2.29 8.62 -1.72
N TRP A 32 -2.06 8.55 -3.03
CA TRP A 32 -1.92 7.28 -3.73
C TRP A 32 -0.82 6.40 -3.14
N TYR A 33 0.34 6.98 -2.84
CA TYR A 33 1.46 6.27 -2.24
C TYR A 33 1.10 5.69 -0.86
N LEU A 34 0.43 6.48 -0.01
CA LEU A 34 -0.03 6.03 1.30
C LEU A 34 -1.09 4.93 1.21
N LEU A 35 -1.96 4.97 0.20
CA LEU A 35 -2.94 3.90 -0.04
C LEU A 35 -2.30 2.56 -0.41
N MET A 36 -1.04 2.54 -0.83
CA MET A 36 -0.32 1.35 -1.28
C MET A 36 0.61 0.76 -0.20
N ALA A 37 0.47 1.21 1.04
CA ALA A 37 1.33 0.80 2.14
C ALA A 37 1.26 -0.72 2.40
N SER A 38 2.43 -1.34 2.41
CA SER A 38 2.62 -2.72 2.87
C SER A 38 2.63 -2.77 4.40
N THR A 39 1.96 -3.76 4.97
CA THR A 39 1.95 -4.00 6.42
C THR A 39 2.82 -5.22 6.73
N SER A 40 3.69 -5.10 7.73
CA SER A 40 4.48 -6.20 8.28
C SER A 40 4.18 -6.34 9.77
N ALA A 41 3.83 -7.55 10.21
CA ALA A 41 3.47 -7.81 11.59
C ALA A 41 3.77 -9.26 11.97
N VAL A 42 4.01 -9.48 13.26
CA VAL A 42 4.04 -10.81 13.87
C VAL A 42 2.60 -11.28 14.10
N VAL A 43 2.28 -12.47 13.59
CA VAL A 43 0.94 -13.06 13.67
C VAL A 43 0.99 -14.55 13.96
N ASN A 44 -0.07 -15.08 14.57
CA ASN A 44 -0.27 -16.51 14.75
C ASN A 44 -1.20 -17.05 13.65
N VAL A 45 -0.86 -18.19 13.05
CA VAL A 45 -1.69 -18.82 12.01
C VAL A 45 -2.79 -19.67 12.66
N VAL A 46 -4.05 -19.27 12.52
CA VAL A 46 -5.20 -19.98 13.10
C VAL A 46 -5.76 -21.03 12.14
N SER A 47 -5.70 -20.78 10.83
CA SER A 47 -6.12 -21.76 9.83
C SER A 47 -5.39 -21.59 8.50
N VAL A 48 -5.20 -22.70 7.79
CA VAL A 48 -4.54 -22.73 6.48
C VAL A 48 -5.44 -23.42 5.46
N ASP A 49 -5.73 -22.74 4.36
CA ASP A 49 -6.38 -23.30 3.17
C ASP A 49 -5.44 -23.21 1.96
N LYS A 50 -5.81 -23.82 0.84
CA LYS A 50 -5.00 -23.95 -0.38
C LYS A 50 -4.59 -22.62 -1.02
N ARG A 51 -5.31 -21.53 -0.73
CA ARG A 51 -5.10 -20.19 -1.32
C ARG A 51 -5.20 -19.05 -0.32
N GLU A 52 -5.53 -19.32 0.93
CA GLU A 52 -5.65 -18.29 1.95
C GLU A 52 -5.28 -18.86 3.33
N ILE A 53 -4.83 -17.97 4.20
CA ILE A 53 -4.55 -18.26 5.60
C ILE A 53 -5.33 -17.28 6.46
N VAL A 54 -5.77 -17.73 7.62
CA VAL A 54 -6.32 -16.84 8.65
C VAL A 54 -5.24 -16.66 9.68
N VAL A 55 -4.83 -15.41 9.86
CA VAL A 55 -3.82 -15.02 10.83
C VAL A 55 -4.45 -14.18 11.92
N GLN A 56 -3.99 -14.35 13.15
CA GLN A 56 -4.42 -13.59 14.31
C GLN A 56 -3.26 -12.72 14.79
N ASN A 57 -3.51 -11.42 14.97
CA ASN A 57 -2.53 -10.50 15.54
C ASN A 57 -2.47 -10.62 17.08
N MET A 58 -1.52 -9.93 17.72
CA MET A 58 -1.41 -9.90 19.19
C MET A 58 -2.60 -9.23 19.89
N SER A 59 -3.40 -8.45 19.16
CA SER A 59 -4.63 -7.83 19.68
C SER A 59 -5.84 -8.77 19.63
N GLY A 60 -5.69 -9.96 19.03
CA GLY A 60 -6.75 -10.95 18.86
C GLY A 60 -7.55 -10.81 17.56
N ASP A 61 -7.28 -9.79 16.73
CA ASP A 61 -7.97 -9.58 15.46
C ASP A 61 -7.52 -10.62 14.43
N GLN A 62 -8.50 -11.19 13.73
CA GLN A 62 -8.26 -12.16 12.68
C GLN A 62 -8.32 -11.48 11.31
N THR A 63 -7.32 -11.77 10.48
CA THR A 63 -7.22 -11.29 9.11
C THR A 63 -7.05 -12.47 8.16
N THR A 64 -7.84 -12.50 7.09
CA THR A 64 -7.67 -13.47 6.02
C THR A 64 -6.69 -12.91 4.98
N VAL A 65 -5.59 -13.61 4.77
CA VAL A 65 -4.53 -13.23 3.83
C VAL A 65 -4.47 -14.24 2.71
N THR A 66 -4.46 -13.76 1.46
CA THR A 66 -4.33 -14.61 0.27
C THR A 66 -2.87 -15.05 0.12
N ILE A 67 -2.64 -16.34 -0.12
CA ILE A 67 -1.31 -16.90 -0.31
C ILE A 67 -1.10 -17.46 -1.72
N PRO A 68 0.14 -17.40 -2.25
CA PRO A 68 0.52 -18.11 -3.46
C PRO A 68 0.19 -19.61 -3.41
N LYS A 69 -0.08 -20.21 -4.57
CA LYS A 69 -0.34 -21.65 -4.65
C LYS A 69 0.89 -22.44 -4.21
N GLY A 70 0.68 -23.47 -3.39
CA GLY A 70 1.71 -24.44 -3.02
C GLY A 70 2.42 -24.17 -1.69
N ILE A 71 2.45 -22.93 -1.21
CA ILE A 71 3.12 -22.60 0.07
C ILE A 71 2.28 -23.00 1.28
N PHE A 72 0.98 -23.25 1.14
CA PHE A 72 0.10 -23.69 2.22
C PHE A 72 0.60 -24.94 2.96
N LYS A 73 1.38 -25.80 2.30
CA LYS A 73 1.98 -27.00 2.92
C LYS A 73 3.18 -26.70 3.83
N LEU A 74 3.73 -25.49 3.72
CA LEU A 74 4.90 -25.03 4.46
C LEU A 74 4.51 -24.19 5.67
N ILE A 75 3.22 -23.92 5.85
CA ILE A 75 2.68 -23.09 6.92
C ILE A 75 2.00 -24.00 7.93
N ASN A 76 2.48 -23.99 9.15
CA ASN A 76 1.88 -24.76 10.24
C ASN A 76 0.83 -23.92 10.98
N ILE A 77 -0.22 -24.59 11.45
CA ILE A 77 -1.25 -24.00 12.29
C ILE A 77 -0.72 -23.87 13.73
N ASN A 78 -1.14 -22.82 14.44
CA ASN A 78 -0.73 -22.46 15.80
C ASN A 78 0.76 -22.09 15.94
N GLU A 79 1.43 -21.79 14.83
CA GLU A 79 2.77 -21.24 14.82
C GLU A 79 2.76 -19.73 14.61
N GLU A 80 3.80 -19.09 15.14
CA GLU A 80 4.01 -17.66 15.02
C GLU A 80 4.92 -17.36 13.84
N TYR A 81 4.47 -16.46 12.97
CA TYR A 81 5.19 -16.05 11.79
C TYR A 81 5.31 -14.53 11.75
N PHE A 82 6.45 -14.06 11.27
CA PHE A 82 6.58 -12.71 10.78
C PHE A 82 6.02 -12.68 9.36
N VAL A 83 4.88 -12.01 9.18
CA VAL A 83 4.23 -11.90 7.86
C VAL A 83 4.29 -10.48 7.36
N SER A 84 4.54 -10.36 6.06
CA SER A 84 4.38 -9.11 5.32
C SER A 84 3.32 -9.31 4.26
N TYR A 85 2.32 -8.44 4.22
CA TYR A 85 1.28 -8.47 3.23
C TYR A 85 1.01 -7.07 2.67
N ASN A 86 0.64 -7.03 1.40
CA ASN A 86 0.20 -5.80 0.76
C ASN A 86 -1.32 -5.73 0.84
N SER A 87 -1.82 -4.66 1.47
CA SER A 87 -3.25 -4.38 1.58
C SER A 87 -3.61 -3.28 0.59
N ARG A 88 -4.50 -3.60 -0.34
CA ARG A 88 -5.11 -2.59 -1.22
C ARG A 88 -6.54 -2.37 -0.78
N ILE A 89 -6.97 -1.10 -0.75
CA ILE A 89 -8.35 -0.76 -0.39
C ILE A 89 -9.33 -1.52 -1.30
N GLY A 90 -10.28 -2.24 -0.67
CA GLY A 90 -11.28 -3.04 -1.37
C GLY A 90 -10.80 -4.40 -1.89
N GLN A 91 -9.56 -4.81 -1.59
CA GLN A 91 -9.02 -6.13 -1.94
C GLN A 91 -8.56 -6.88 -0.70
N LYS A 92 -8.59 -8.22 -0.76
CA LYS A 92 -8.00 -9.06 0.27
C LYS A 92 -6.48 -8.82 0.31
N PRO A 93 -5.87 -8.73 1.51
CA PRO A 93 -4.42 -8.65 1.64
C PRO A 93 -3.74 -9.81 0.93
N PHE A 94 -2.66 -9.52 0.19
CA PHE A 94 -1.87 -10.53 -0.48
C PHE A 94 -0.53 -10.71 0.24
N LEU A 95 -0.20 -11.96 0.57
CA LEU A 95 1.03 -12.30 1.24
C LEU A 95 2.24 -12.00 0.33
N THR A 96 3.16 -11.19 0.83
CA THR A 96 4.42 -10.85 0.16
C THR A 96 5.57 -11.65 0.74
N SER A 97 5.63 -11.79 2.07
CA SER A 97 6.65 -12.58 2.76
C SER A 97 6.06 -13.29 3.98
N ILE A 98 6.62 -14.46 4.29
CA ILE A 98 6.34 -15.21 5.51
C ILE A 98 7.63 -15.84 6.00
N GLU A 99 7.99 -15.55 7.24
CA GLU A 99 9.17 -16.09 7.89
C GLU A 99 8.78 -16.63 9.26
N PRO A 100 9.32 -17.78 9.70
CA PRO A 100 9.09 -18.27 11.05
C PRO A 100 9.61 -17.24 12.06
N SER A 101 8.78 -16.89 13.05
CA SER A 101 9.22 -16.01 14.14
C SER A 101 10.31 -16.74 14.91
N ALA A 102 11.51 -16.15 14.99
CA ALA A 102 12.62 -16.71 15.75
C ALA A 102 12.22 -16.69 17.24
N LYS A 103 11.76 -17.83 17.72
CA LYS A 103 11.40 -18.06 19.11
C LYS A 103 12.64 -18.18 19.99
#